data_AF-A0AAW3VC58-F1
#
_entry.id   AF-A0AAW3VC58-F1
#
_cell.length_a   1.000
_cell.length_b   1.000
_cell.length_c   1.000
_cell.angle_alpha   90.00
_cell.angle_beta   90.00
_cell.angle_gamma   90.00
#
_symmetry.space_group_name_H-M   'P 1'
#
loop_
_entity.id
_entity.type
_entity.pdbx_description
1 polymer ?
#
loop_
_entity_poly.entity_id
_entity_poly.type
_entity_poly.pdbx_seq_one_letter_code
_entity_poly.pdbx_strand_id
1 'polypeptide(L)' 'MKPYNKNLKQASRDLRNNMTDAEKLLWSRLRNKQILGLQFYRQKPILNYIVDFYCPAANLVIENKFKIYFHH' A
#
# COMPACT_ATOMS: atom_id res chain seq x y z
N MET A 1 -2.83 13.69 5.68
CA MET A 1 -1.92 12.71 5.03
C MET A 1 -0.87 12.31 6.06
N LYS A 2 -0.65 11.02 6.35
CA LYS A 2 0.35 10.63 7.37
C LYS A 2 1.76 11.08 6.92
N PRO A 3 2.58 11.65 7.82
CA PRO A 3 3.95 12.03 7.49
C PRO A 3 4.76 10.77 7.13
N TYR A 4 5.72 10.93 6.24
CA TYR A 4 6.63 9.86 5.86
C TYR A 4 8.02 10.43 5.61
N ASN A 5 9.05 9.61 5.83
CA ASN A 5 10.42 9.94 5.52
C ASN A 5 10.57 10.15 4.00
N LYS A 6 10.88 11.37 3.57
CA LYS A 6 11.01 11.74 2.15
C LYS A 6 12.04 10.88 1.41
N ASN A 7 13.03 10.33 2.11
CA ASN A 7 14.05 9.44 1.53
C ASN A 7 13.45 8.12 1.01
N LEU A 8 12.29 7.71 1.53
CA LEU A 8 11.56 6.53 1.06
C LEU A 8 10.81 6.75 -0.26
N LYS A 9 10.77 7.99 -0.78
CA LYS A 9 10.02 8.31 -1.99
C LYS A 9 10.58 7.58 -3.20
N GLN A 10 11.90 7.48 -3.34
CA GLN A 10 12.53 6.79 -4.46
C GLN A 10 12.31 5.28 -4.36
N ALA A 11 12.63 4.67 -3.21
CA ALA A 11 12.36 3.26 -2.95
C ALA A 11 10.89 2.88 -3.19
N SER A 12 9.94 3.72 -2.80
CA SER A 12 8.50 3.52 -3.07
C SER A 12 8.16 3.54 -4.56
N ARG A 13 8.88 4.32 -5.38
CA ARG A 13 8.70 4.31 -6.84
C ARG A 13 9.30 3.05 -7.45
N ASP A 14 10.47 2.63 -6.97
CA ASP A 14 11.15 1.44 -7.47
C ASP A 14 10.33 0.18 -7.14
N LEU A 15 9.79 0.08 -5.93
CA LEU A 15 8.86 -0.98 -5.54
C LEU A 15 7.57 -0.98 -6.37
N ARG A 16 7.08 0.19 -6.77
CA ARG A 16 5.91 0.29 -7.67
C ARG A 16 6.19 -0.27 -9.07
N ASN A 17 7.43 -0.20 -9.54
CA ASN A 17 7.81 -0.69 -10.85
C ASN A 17 8.20 -2.18 -10.81
N ASN A 18 8.67 -2.67 -9.65
CA ASN A 18 9.15 -4.03 -9.45
C ASN A 18 8.21 -4.89 -8.59
N MET A 19 6.89 -4.69 -8.72
CA MET A 19 5.91 -5.50 -7.99
C MET A 19 5.97 -6.97 -8.41
N THR A 20 5.74 -7.87 -7.46
CA THR A 20 5.59 -9.30 -7.77
C THR A 20 4.27 -9.55 -8.50
N ASP A 21 4.15 -10.69 -9.19
CA ASP A 21 2.91 -10.99 -9.93
C ASP A 21 1.70 -11.17 -9.01
N ALA A 22 1.91 -11.66 -7.79
CA ALA A 22 0.88 -11.71 -6.74
C ALA A 22 0.40 -10.30 -6.36
N GLU A 23 1.32 -9.34 -6.18
CA GLU A 23 0.96 -7.96 -5.85
C GLU A 23 0.25 -7.26 -7.01
N LYS A 24 0.69 -7.52 -8.26
CA LYS A 24 0.03 -6.96 -9.46
C LYS A 24 -1.42 -7.46 -9.54
N LEU A 25 -1.62 -8.76 -9.32
CA LEU A 25 -2.95 -9.38 -9.30
C LEU A 25 -3.80 -8.76 -8.18
N LEU A 26 -3.29 -8.68 -6.96
CA LEU A 26 -4.00 -8.04 -5.85
C LEU A 26 -4.33 -6.58 -6.14
N TRP A 27 -3.38 -5.81 -6.66
CA TRP A 27 -3.60 -4.40 -7.02
C TRP A 27 -4.68 -4.24 -8.09
N SER A 28 -4.77 -5.16 -9.06
CA SER A 28 -5.83 -5.14 -10.08
C SER A 28 -7.23 -5.22 -9.46
N ARG A 29 -7.37 -5.89 -8.31
CA ARG A 29 -8.64 -6.02 -7.55
C ARG A 29 -8.87 -4.85 -6.60
N LEU A 30 -7.81 -4.26 -6.05
CA LEU A 30 -7.90 -3.16 -5.07
C LEU A 30 -8.04 -1.77 -5.70
N ARG A 31 -7.50 -1.55 -6.89
CA ARG A 31 -7.48 -0.24 -7.55
C ARG A 31 -8.88 0.25 -7.90
N ASN A 32 -8.99 1.54 -8.24
CA ASN A 32 -10.22 2.15 -8.77
C ASN A 32 -11.45 2.01 -7.84
N LYS A 33 -11.24 1.89 -6.52
CA LYS A 33 -12.32 1.81 -5.53
C LYS A 33 -13.29 0.63 -5.74
N GLN A 34 -12.79 -0.47 -6.34
CA GLN A 34 -13.60 -1.66 -6.64
C GLN A 34 -14.14 -2.36 -5.39
N ILE A 35 -13.45 -2.27 -4.25
CA ILE A 35 -13.89 -2.85 -2.98
C ILE A 35 -14.61 -1.78 -2.16
N LEU A 36 -15.93 -1.89 -2.05
CA LEU A 36 -16.77 -1.06 -1.18
C LEU A 36 -16.59 0.46 -1.39
N GLY A 37 -16.15 0.89 -2.58
CA GLY A 37 -15.84 2.31 -2.83
C GLY A 37 -14.56 2.82 -2.15
N LEU A 38 -13.78 1.95 -1.50
CA LEU A 38 -12.62 2.31 -0.69
C LEU A 38 -11.38 2.58 -1.54
N GLN A 39 -10.67 3.66 -1.21
CA GLN A 39 -9.41 3.99 -1.87
C GLN A 39 -8.26 3.19 -1.26
N PHE A 40 -7.55 2.43 -2.11
CA PHE A 40 -6.29 1.78 -1.77
C PHE A 40 -5.11 2.53 -2.41
N TYR A 41 -3.99 2.55 -1.70
CA TYR A 41 -2.69 3.02 -2.18
C TYR A 41 -1.73 1.84 -2.16
N ARG A 42 -0.92 1.70 -3.21
CA ARG A 42 0.15 0.69 -3.25
C ARG A 42 1.51 1.29 -2.90
N GLN A 43 2.37 0.49 -2.27
CA GLN A 43 3.76 0.80 -1.95
C GLN A 43 3.89 2.18 -1.30
N LYS A 44 3.06 2.43 -0.29
CA LYS A 44 2.87 3.75 0.34
C LYS A 44 3.89 3.92 1.47
N PRO A 45 4.72 4.98 1.44
CA PRO A 45 5.51 5.34 2.60
C PRO A 45 4.60 5.81 3.75
N ILE A 46 4.80 5.24 4.93
CA ILE A 46 4.14 5.61 6.18
C ILE A 46 5.22 5.65 7.26
N LEU A 47 5.40 6.80 7.92
CA LEU A 47 6.47 7.02 8.89
C LEU A 47 7.84 6.65 8.26
N ASN A 48 8.50 5.61 8.80
CA ASN A 48 9.82 5.15 8.37
C ASN A 48 9.78 3.84 7.57
N TYR A 49 8.60 3.41 7.12
CA TYR A 49 8.41 2.15 6.39
C TYR A 49 7.61 2.37 5.11
N ILE A 50 7.70 1.42 4.18
CA ILE A 50 6.87 1.37 2.97
C ILE A 50 5.99 0.14 3.10
N VAL A 51 4.67 0.35 3.02
CA VAL A 51 3.68 -0.74 3.09
C VAL A 51 3.17 -1.09 1.70
N ASP A 52 2.92 -2.38 1.44
CA ASP A 52 2.52 -2.86 0.11
C ASP A 52 1.17 -2.31 -0.33
N PHE A 53 0.16 -2.34 0.56
CA PHE A 53 -1.11 -1.67 0.34
C PHE A 53 -1.64 -0.99 1.61
N TYR A 54 -2.27 0.18 1.43
CA TYR A 54 -2.85 0.97 2.50
C TYR A 54 -4.25 1.50 2.12
N CYS A 55 -5.23 1.27 2.99
CA CYS A 55 -6.55 1.89 2.92
C CYS A 55 -6.74 2.86 4.09
N PRO A 56 -6.73 4.18 3.86
CA PRO A 56 -6.89 5.14 4.95
C PRO A 56 -8.27 5.10 5.61
N ALA A 57 -9.33 4.86 4.82
CA ALA A 57 -10.70 4.85 5.32
C ALA A 57 -10.96 3.71 6.32
N ALA A 58 -10.24 2.60 6.16
CA ALA A 58 -10.32 1.45 7.07
C ALA A 58 -9.12 1.35 8.04
N ASN A 59 -8.20 2.33 8.03
CA ASN A 59 -6.90 2.29 8.70
C ASN A 59 -6.16 0.94 8.53
N LEU A 60 -6.28 0.36 7.33
CA LEU A 60 -5.88 -1.02 7.03
C LEU A 60 -4.57 -1.04 6.23
N VAL A 61 -3.65 -1.89 6.66
CA VAL A 61 -2.42 -2.23 5.93
C VAL A 61 -2.45 -3.69 5.52
N ILE A 62 -2.08 -3.98 4.27
CA ILE A 62 -1.94 -5.34 3.74
C ILE A 62 -0.49 -5.49 3.26
N GLU A 63 0.22 -6.50 3.77
CA GLU A 63 1.57 -6.87 3.36
C GLU A 63 1.57 -8.20 2.60
N ASN A 64 2.42 -8.31 1.59
CA ASN A 64 2.50 -9.41 0.62
C ASN A 64 2.86 -10.77 1.26
N LYS A 65 3.26 -10.78 2.54
CA LYS A 65 3.41 -11.99 3.37
C LYS A 65 2.15 -12.32 4.18
N PHE A 66 0.97 -12.04 3.62
CA PHE A 66 -0.35 -12.30 4.23
C PHE A 66 -0.51 -11.73 5.64
N LYS A 67 0.16 -10.61 5.95
CA LYS A 67 -0.05 -9.92 7.22
C LYS A 67 -0.97 -8.74 6.99
N ILE A 68 -2.11 -8.79 7.67
CA ILE A 68 -3.08 -7.71 7.72
C ILE A 68 -2.93 -7.04 9.08
N TYR A 69 -2.71 -5.73 9.07
CA TYR A 69 -2.62 -4.95 10.30
C TYR A 69 -3.70 -3.87 10.30
N PHE A 70 -4.37 -3.76 11.44
CA PHE A 70 -5.13 -2.57 11.78
C PHE A 70 -4.16 -1.58 12.42
N HIS A 71 -3.99 -0.45 11.80
CA HIS A 71 -3.35 0.66 12.47
C HIS A 71 -4.39 1.24 13.43
N HIS A 72 -4.03 1.52 14.68
CA HIS A 72 -4.82 2.34 15.60
C HIS A 72 -4.28 3.76 15.59
#